data_AF-A0A498NIV2-F1
#
_entry.id   AF-A0A498NIV2-F1
#
_cell.length_a   1.000
_cell.length_b   1.000
_cell.length_c   1.000
_cell.angle_alpha   90.00
_cell.angle_beta   90.00
_cell.angle_gamma   90.00
#
_symmetry.space_group_name_H-M   'P 1'
#
loop_
_entity.id
_entity.type
_entity.pdbx_description
1 polymer ?
#
loop_
_entity_poly.entity_id
_entity_poly.type
_entity_poly.pdbx_seq_one_letter_code
_entity_poly.pdbx_strand_id
1 'polypeptide(L)'
;MNILPKKSWHVRNKDNIARVRRDEAQAAEEQREIQRRVERAEQEARTEYLRNKARAALHQTGKGTEDEETAETSRGAREIEHLNLFPLEDSSEKKGNAEYLKEKKEEKEKQERAIGLLVSLGPAPGTEVTPWYLKGGKEKEEETDKKEKGKNKTRSLTEEEREKKDRKLKDSLDPLKEMKKALAVKDRKEKKHKKKEKKDRGEKRSGESSVERLRAERLQREAEEKKRTQALLDQRSGGGKQKEQEREMGDRDRPYNSAYFPELARKRQRRDRDQYGFY
;
A
#
# COMPACT_ATOMS: atom_id res chain seq x y z
N MET A 1 -12.44 -42.30 8.90
CA MET A 1 -11.44 -41.21 8.88
C MET A 1 -12.15 -39.87 8.72
N ASN A 2 -11.75 -38.82 9.45
CA ASN A 2 -12.32 -37.47 9.26
C ASN A 2 -11.54 -36.72 8.16
N ILE A 3 -12.21 -36.39 7.07
CA ILE A 3 -11.63 -35.69 5.91
C ILE A 3 -11.92 -34.18 5.92
N LEU A 4 -12.77 -33.71 6.84
CA LEU A 4 -13.23 -32.32 6.91
C LEU A 4 -12.11 -31.29 7.10
N PRO A 5 -11.09 -31.53 7.96
CA PRO A 5 -9.97 -30.59 8.14
C PRO A 5 -9.11 -30.40 6.87
N LYS A 6 -9.16 -31.35 5.93
CA LYS A 6 -8.42 -31.29 4.67
C LYS A 6 -9.17 -30.53 3.57
N LYS A 7 -10.39 -30.07 3.83
CA LYS A 7 -11.19 -29.31 2.87
C LYS A 7 -11.02 -27.82 3.10
N SER A 8 -10.79 -27.07 2.02
CA SER A 8 -10.58 -25.63 2.05
C SER A 8 -11.77 -24.82 2.54
N TRP A 9 -12.99 -25.37 2.47
CA TRP A 9 -14.22 -24.71 2.95
C TRP A 9 -14.52 -24.96 4.43
N HIS A 10 -13.71 -25.76 5.13
CA HIS A 10 -13.99 -26.08 6.52
C HIS A 10 -13.89 -24.83 7.41
N VAL A 11 -15.02 -24.41 7.97
CA VAL A 11 -15.16 -23.18 8.76
C VAL A 11 -14.17 -23.10 9.93
N ARG A 12 -13.84 -24.25 10.54
CA ARG A 12 -12.90 -24.31 11.68
C ARG A 12 -11.42 -24.37 11.28
N ASN A 13 -11.10 -24.37 9.99
CA ASN A 13 -9.71 -24.24 9.56
C ASN A 13 -9.16 -22.89 9.99
N LYS A 14 -7.94 -22.90 10.53
CA LYS A 14 -7.27 -21.69 11.03
C LYS A 14 -7.25 -20.57 10.00
N ASP A 15 -7.03 -20.91 8.73
CA ASP A 15 -6.97 -19.95 7.63
C ASP A 15 -8.33 -19.30 7.35
N ASN A 16 -9.41 -20.06 7.44
CA ASN A 16 -10.77 -19.54 7.25
C ASN A 16 -11.20 -18.67 8.43
N ILE A 17 -10.89 -19.10 9.65
CA ILE A 17 -11.16 -18.28 10.84
C ILE A 17 -10.35 -16.97 10.77
N ALA A 18 -9.09 -17.01 10.33
CA ALA A 18 -8.27 -15.81 10.17
C ALA A 18 -8.83 -14.87 9.08
N ARG A 19 -9.40 -15.41 8.00
CA ARG A 19 -10.09 -14.63 6.97
C ARG A 19 -11.33 -13.93 7.54
N VAL A 20 -12.18 -14.68 8.23
CA VAL A 20 -13.39 -14.13 8.88
C VAL A 20 -13.02 -13.02 9.87
N ARG A 21 -12.00 -13.24 10.70
CA ARG A 21 -11.52 -12.19 11.64
C ARG A 21 -11.01 -10.94 10.94
N ARG A 22 -10.35 -11.08 9.78
CA ARG A 22 -9.91 -9.92 9.00
C ARG A 22 -11.10 -9.15 8.45
N ASP A 23 -12.07 -9.86 7.88
CA ASP A 23 -13.26 -9.25 7.29
C ASP A 23 -14.13 -8.58 8.38
N GLU A 24 -14.27 -9.21 9.55
CA GLU A 24 -14.92 -8.64 10.74
C GLU A 24 -14.18 -7.39 11.27
N ALA A 25 -12.85 -7.42 11.31
CA ALA A 25 -12.05 -6.27 11.72
C ALA A 25 -12.19 -5.10 10.74
N GLN A 26 -12.17 -5.37 9.43
CA GLN A 26 -12.40 -4.36 8.40
C GLN A 26 -13.79 -3.74 8.50
N ALA A 27 -14.83 -4.57 8.65
CA ALA A 27 -16.19 -4.08 8.86
C ALA A 27 -16.32 -3.23 10.13
N ALA A 28 -15.63 -3.59 11.21
CA ALA A 28 -15.61 -2.81 12.44
C ALA A 28 -14.87 -1.47 12.29
N GLU A 29 -13.79 -1.43 11.52
CA GLU A 29 -13.06 -0.18 11.21
C GLU A 29 -13.90 0.77 10.36
N GLU A 30 -14.53 0.27 9.29
CA GLU A 30 -15.42 1.06 8.44
C GLU A 30 -16.59 1.66 9.23
N GLN A 31 -17.20 0.87 10.12
CA GLN A 31 -18.27 1.36 11.00
C GLN A 31 -17.79 2.48 11.93
N ARG A 32 -16.59 2.37 12.51
CA ARG A 32 -16.00 3.42 13.35
C ARG A 32 -15.71 4.69 12.56
N GLU A 33 -15.23 4.58 11.33
CA GLU A 33 -14.99 5.74 10.46
C GLU A 33 -16.30 6.45 10.10
N ILE A 34 -17.35 5.70 9.78
CA ILE A 34 -18.68 6.24 9.52
C ILE A 34 -19.21 6.96 10.77
N GLN A 35 -19.15 6.33 11.94
CA GLN A 35 -19.57 6.94 13.20
C GLN A 35 -18.80 8.24 13.46
N ARG A 36 -17.48 8.24 13.31
CA ARG A 36 -16.66 9.45 13.47
C ARG A 36 -17.08 10.57 12.52
N ARG A 37 -17.45 10.24 11.27
CA ARG A 37 -17.95 11.21 10.30
C ARG A 37 -19.31 11.76 10.70
N VAL A 38 -20.21 10.90 11.19
CA VAL A 38 -21.53 11.27 11.68
C VAL A 38 -21.40 12.19 12.91
N GLU A 39 -20.56 11.82 13.88
CA GLU A 39 -20.31 12.63 15.08
C GLU A 39 -19.75 14.02 14.72
N ARG A 40 -18.82 14.10 13.76
CA ARG A 40 -18.31 15.38 13.28
C ARG A 40 -19.42 16.21 12.63
N ALA A 41 -20.21 15.60 11.75
CA ALA A 41 -21.32 16.28 11.09
C ALA A 41 -22.36 16.76 12.11
N GLU A 42 -22.63 15.99 13.16
CA GLU A 42 -23.54 16.37 14.25
C GLU A 42 -22.98 17.55 15.07
N GLN A 43 -21.69 17.52 15.40
CA GLN A 43 -21.02 18.65 16.07
C GLN A 43 -21.12 19.93 15.22
N GLU A 44 -20.79 19.84 13.94
CA GLU A 44 -20.87 20.95 12.99
C GLU A 44 -22.32 21.47 12.89
N ALA A 45 -23.29 20.58 12.67
CA ALA A 45 -24.71 20.94 12.58
C ALA A 45 -25.23 21.61 13.86
N ARG A 46 -24.83 21.12 15.04
CA ARG A 46 -25.19 21.74 16.32
C ARG A 46 -24.61 23.14 16.45
N THR A 47 -23.34 23.34 16.08
CA THR A 47 -22.72 24.67 16.12
C THR A 47 -23.35 25.62 15.11
N GLU A 48 -23.66 25.15 13.91
CA GLU A 48 -24.33 25.93 12.87
C GLU A 48 -25.74 26.34 13.31
N TYR A 49 -26.50 25.41 13.89
CA TYR A 49 -27.83 25.71 14.44
C TYR A 49 -27.77 26.83 15.48
N LEU A 50 -26.81 26.79 16.41
CA LEU A 50 -26.63 27.83 17.42
C LEU A 50 -26.21 29.17 16.80
N ARG A 51 -25.32 29.15 15.80
CA ARG A 51 -24.91 30.35 15.05
C ARG A 51 -26.08 30.99 14.32
N ASN A 52 -26.87 30.19 13.62
CA ASN A 52 -28.05 30.66 12.89
C ASN A 52 -29.11 31.21 13.84
N LYS A 53 -29.31 30.57 15.00
CA LYS A 53 -30.20 31.07 16.05
C LYS A 53 -29.74 32.43 16.59
N ALA A 54 -28.44 32.60 16.87
CA ALA A 54 -27.89 33.87 17.32
C ALA A 54 -28.00 34.97 16.25
N ARG A 55 -27.71 34.65 14.98
CA ARG A 55 -27.91 35.57 13.84
C ARG A 55 -29.38 35.97 13.70
N ALA A 56 -30.30 35.02 13.77
CA ALA A 56 -31.73 35.30 13.70
C ALA A 56 -32.20 36.22 14.85
N ALA A 57 -31.68 36.01 16.07
CA ALA A 57 -31.98 36.90 17.20
C ALA A 57 -31.45 38.33 16.96
N LEU A 58 -30.22 38.49 16.45
CA LEU A 58 -29.66 39.80 16.09
C LEU A 58 -30.48 40.50 15.00
N HIS A 59 -30.91 39.77 13.97
CA HIS A 59 -31.79 40.31 12.94
C HIS A 59 -33.16 40.72 13.49
N GLN A 60 -33.69 40.01 14.49
CA GLN A 60 -34.94 40.39 15.15
C GLN A 60 -34.79 41.63 16.03
N THR A 61 -33.66 41.80 16.71
CA THR A 61 -33.39 42.99 17.53
C THR A 61 -32.93 44.20 16.72
N GLY A 62 -32.31 43.99 15.57
CA GLY A 62 -31.83 45.05 14.66
C GLY A 62 -32.87 45.51 13.64
N LYS A 63 -33.99 44.80 13.47
CA LYS A 63 -35.11 45.18 12.60
C LYS A 63 -36.12 46.05 13.38
N GLY A 64 -35.62 47.11 14.00
CA GLY A 64 -36.41 48.10 14.76
C GLY A 64 -36.23 49.56 14.29
N THR A 65 -35.36 49.80 13.32
CA THR A 65 -35.10 51.09 12.64
C THR A 65 -34.50 50.68 11.31
N GLU A 66 -35.17 50.82 10.18
CA GLU A 66 -35.11 52.03 9.36
C GLU A 66 -36.24 51.97 8.33
N ASP A 67 -37.19 52.89 8.46
CA ASP A 67 -37.87 53.50 7.32
C ASP A 67 -37.04 54.74 6.92
N GLU A 68 -36.96 54.98 5.61
CA GLU A 68 -36.65 56.25 4.93
C GLU A 68 -35.18 56.76 4.83
N GLU A 69 -34.76 56.82 3.56
CA GLU A 69 -34.00 57.88 2.87
C GLU A 69 -32.53 58.22 3.21
N THR A 70 -31.71 58.09 2.15
CA THR A 70 -30.60 58.98 1.75
C THR A 70 -29.48 59.29 2.75
N ALA A 71 -28.25 58.86 2.42
CA ALA A 71 -27.10 59.75 2.33
C ALA A 71 -25.85 58.98 1.90
N GLU A 72 -25.37 59.32 0.71
CA GLU A 72 -23.96 59.25 0.38
C GLU A 72 -23.16 59.99 1.46
N THR A 73 -22.18 59.35 2.07
CA THR A 73 -20.94 60.03 2.50
C THR A 73 -19.85 59.02 2.77
N SER A 74 -19.00 58.86 1.76
CA SER A 74 -17.61 58.46 1.92
C SER A 74 -16.90 59.42 2.87
N ARG A 75 -16.63 59.02 4.11
CA ARG A 75 -15.67 59.69 4.99
C ARG A 75 -15.24 58.77 6.13
N GLY A 76 -14.19 57.99 5.89
CA GLY A 76 -13.53 57.25 6.96
C GLY A 76 -12.83 55.96 6.57
N ALA A 77 -12.22 55.87 5.39
CA ALA A 77 -11.20 54.85 5.12
C ALA A 77 -9.90 55.17 5.89
N ARG A 78 -9.97 55.18 7.23
CA ARG A 78 -8.81 54.86 8.05
C ARG A 78 -8.83 53.36 8.16
N GLU A 79 -7.74 52.72 7.76
CA GLU A 79 -7.48 51.31 7.97
C GLU A 79 -8.06 50.89 9.31
N ILE A 80 -9.15 50.12 9.29
CA ILE A 80 -9.63 49.44 10.48
C ILE A 80 -8.60 48.35 10.70
N GLU A 81 -7.46 48.72 11.27
CA GLU A 81 -6.56 47.77 11.88
C GLU A 81 -7.44 46.95 12.83
N HIS A 82 -7.61 45.67 12.49
CA HIS A 82 -8.37 44.76 13.32
C HIS A 82 -7.76 44.82 14.72
N LEU A 83 -8.45 45.49 15.64
CA LEU A 83 -8.09 45.49 17.06
C LEU A 83 -8.13 44.03 17.48
N ASN A 84 -6.95 43.44 17.69
CA ASN A 84 -6.81 42.13 18.27
C ASN A 84 -7.24 42.24 19.74
N LEU A 85 -8.56 42.18 20.00
CA LEU A 85 -9.14 42.13 21.34
C LEU A 85 -8.60 40.93 22.14
N PHE A 86 -8.05 39.94 21.44
CA PHE A 86 -7.26 38.86 21.99
C PHE A 86 -5.92 38.84 21.24
N PRO A 87 -4.86 39.47 21.78
CA PRO A 87 -3.52 39.08 21.39
C PRO A 87 -3.44 37.56 21.56
N LEU A 88 -2.89 36.84 20.58
CA LEU A 88 -2.48 35.44 20.75
C LEU A 88 -1.27 35.40 21.70
N GLU A 89 -1.42 35.99 22.87
CA GLU A 89 -0.53 35.80 23.99
C GLU A 89 -0.98 34.49 24.60
N ASP A 90 -0.23 33.47 24.20
CA ASP A 90 -0.33 32.11 24.66
C ASP A 90 -1.68 31.46 24.35
N SER A 91 -1.65 30.54 23.38
CA SER A 91 -2.17 29.21 23.64
C SER A 91 -1.48 28.69 24.90
N SER A 92 -1.86 29.25 26.06
CA SER A 92 -1.57 28.73 27.37
C SER A 92 -1.93 27.29 27.22
N GLU A 93 -0.87 26.50 27.30
CA GLU A 93 -0.88 25.09 27.55
C GLU A 93 -2.16 24.82 28.32
N LYS A 94 -3.18 24.31 27.61
CA LYS A 94 -4.21 23.56 28.29
C LYS A 94 -3.36 22.47 28.92
N LYS A 95 -3.02 22.66 30.19
CA LYS A 95 -2.55 21.63 31.11
C LYS A 95 -3.73 20.69 31.24
N GLY A 96 -4.08 20.05 30.13
CA GLY A 96 -4.91 18.87 30.07
C GLY A 96 -4.16 17.85 30.90
N ASN A 97 -4.95 17.14 31.71
CA ASN A 97 -4.49 16.26 32.77
C ASN A 97 -3.14 15.63 32.40
N ALA A 98 -2.08 15.93 33.15
CA ALA A 98 -0.72 15.49 32.80
C ALA A 98 -0.64 13.95 32.67
N GLU A 99 -1.54 13.27 33.39
CA GLU A 99 -1.80 11.84 33.32
C GLU A 99 -2.31 11.40 31.94
N TYR A 100 -3.23 12.14 31.31
CA TYR A 100 -3.76 11.83 29.98
C TYR A 100 -2.70 11.91 28.88
N LEU A 101 -1.78 12.88 28.98
CA LEU A 101 -0.66 12.99 28.04
C LEU A 101 0.37 11.87 28.25
N LYS A 102 0.56 11.41 29.49
CA LYS A 102 1.41 10.24 29.79
C LYS A 102 0.76 8.95 29.29
N GLU A 103 -0.52 8.76 29.55
CA GLU A 103 -1.28 7.58 29.08
C GLU A 103 -1.27 7.48 27.55
N LYS A 104 -1.47 8.59 26.83
CA LYS A 104 -1.33 8.63 25.37
C LYS A 104 0.07 8.33 24.87
N LYS A 105 1.12 8.71 25.62
CA LYS A 105 2.50 8.38 25.27
C LYS A 105 2.77 6.89 25.51
N GLU A 106 2.32 6.34 26.64
CA GLU A 106 2.45 4.91 26.94
C GLU A 106 1.66 4.03 25.96
N GLU A 107 0.48 4.46 25.52
CA GLU A 107 -0.30 3.74 24.52
C GLU A 107 0.43 3.72 23.16
N LYS A 108 1.00 4.85 22.74
CA LYS A 108 1.86 4.91 21.56
C LYS A 108 3.11 4.05 21.69
N GLU A 109 3.79 4.10 22.83
CA GLU A 109 4.96 3.25 23.09
C GLU A 109 4.58 1.76 23.09
N LYS A 110 3.41 1.38 23.60
CA LYS A 110 2.91 0.00 23.54
C LYS A 110 2.61 -0.42 22.10
N GLN A 111 2.01 0.46 21.30
CA GLN A 111 1.78 0.22 19.87
C GLN A 111 3.11 0.08 19.12
N GLU A 112 4.07 0.97 19.37
CA GLU A 112 5.40 0.91 18.78
C GLU A 112 6.20 -0.31 19.24
N ARG A 113 6.08 -0.73 20.51
CA ARG A 113 6.63 -2.00 21.02
C ARG A 113 5.99 -3.22 20.35
N ALA A 114 4.67 -3.20 20.17
CA ALA A 114 3.93 -4.29 19.52
C ALA A 114 4.24 -4.38 18.02
N ILE A 115 4.44 -3.24 17.35
CA ILE A 115 4.85 -3.15 15.93
C ILE A 115 6.31 -3.54 15.75
N GLY A 116 7.14 -3.43 16.79
CA GLY A 116 8.57 -3.72 16.71
C GLY A 116 9.46 -2.49 16.53
N LEU A 117 8.89 -1.28 16.52
CA LEU A 117 9.60 -0.01 16.33
C LEU A 117 10.35 0.42 17.61
N LEU A 118 9.67 0.28 18.77
CA LEU A 118 10.25 0.49 20.09
C LEU A 118 10.56 -0.87 20.74
N VAL A 119 10.97 -1.87 19.96
CA VAL A 119 11.57 -3.07 20.52
C VAL A 119 12.98 -2.70 20.92
N SER A 120 13.18 -2.59 22.24
CA SER A 120 14.51 -2.57 22.84
C SER A 120 15.30 -3.71 22.22
N LEU A 121 16.39 -3.36 21.54
CA LEU A 121 17.30 -4.26 20.86
C LEU A 121 17.96 -5.20 21.89
N GLY A 122 17.23 -6.22 22.33
CA GLY A 122 17.66 -7.15 23.38
C GLY A 122 16.52 -8.00 23.95
N PRO A 123 16.81 -9.21 24.47
CA PRO A 123 15.84 -10.01 25.20
C PRO A 123 15.25 -9.22 26.38
N ALA A 124 13.94 -9.36 26.63
CA ALA A 124 13.29 -8.70 27.75
C ALA A 124 13.96 -9.11 29.09
N PRO A 125 14.14 -8.18 30.05
CA PRO A 125 14.63 -8.53 31.38
C PRO A 125 13.58 -9.42 32.06
N GLY A 126 13.88 -10.72 32.18
CA GLY A 126 12.99 -11.71 32.80
C GLY A 126 12.55 -12.87 31.90
N THR A 127 12.86 -12.85 30.60
CA THR A 127 12.77 -14.05 29.76
C THR A 127 14.17 -14.45 29.32
N GLU A 128 14.92 -15.08 30.22
CA GLU A 128 16.15 -15.80 29.90
C GLU A 128 15.80 -17.09 29.15
N VAL A 129 15.18 -16.96 27.96
CA VAL A 129 15.29 -18.02 26.96
C VAL A 129 16.66 -17.83 26.35
N THR A 130 17.66 -18.44 26.97
CA THR A 130 19.01 -18.53 26.40
C THR A 130 18.85 -19.06 24.97
N PRO A 131 19.16 -18.25 23.96
CA PRO A 131 18.98 -18.66 22.58
C PRO A 131 19.76 -19.95 22.33
N TRP A 132 19.21 -20.87 21.53
CA TRP A 132 19.77 -22.20 21.33
C TRP A 132 21.24 -22.21 20.85
N TYR A 133 21.73 -21.11 20.27
CA TYR A 133 23.11 -20.90 19.85
C TYR A 133 24.07 -20.43 20.96
N LEU A 134 23.55 -19.85 22.06
CA LEU A 134 24.30 -19.55 23.29
C LEU A 134 24.33 -20.77 24.24
N LYS A 135 23.47 -21.75 23.98
CA LYS A 135 23.44 -23.07 24.63
C LYS A 135 24.58 -23.96 24.12
N GLY A 136 25.81 -23.48 24.29
CA GLY A 136 27.03 -24.13 23.80
C GLY A 136 27.65 -25.07 24.84
N GLY A 137 27.78 -26.35 24.47
CA GLY A 137 28.70 -27.33 25.06
C GLY A 137 28.41 -27.83 26.47
N LYS A 138 28.25 -26.94 27.45
CA LYS A 138 28.29 -27.31 28.88
C LYS A 138 27.08 -28.11 29.37
N GLU A 139 25.87 -27.84 28.89
CA GLU A 139 24.70 -28.65 29.25
C GLU A 139 24.61 -29.97 28.48
N LYS A 140 25.30 -30.10 27.33
CA LYS A 140 25.33 -31.36 26.58
C LYS A 140 26.38 -32.33 27.11
N GLU A 141 27.49 -31.85 27.67
CA GLU A 141 28.52 -32.71 28.29
C GLU A 141 27.94 -33.53 29.46
N GLU A 142 27.15 -32.92 30.34
CA GLU A 142 26.63 -33.61 31.53
C GLU A 142 25.57 -34.70 31.23
N GLU A 143 24.82 -34.59 30.13
CA GLU A 143 23.90 -35.66 29.71
C GLU A 143 24.58 -36.75 28.87
N THR A 144 25.62 -36.44 28.10
CA THR A 144 26.28 -37.42 27.22
C THR A 144 27.34 -38.28 27.91
N ASP A 145 27.93 -37.82 29.01
CA ASP A 145 29.01 -38.55 29.71
C ASP A 145 28.56 -39.87 30.37
N LYS A 146 27.26 -40.07 30.58
CA LYS A 146 26.73 -41.33 31.10
C LYS A 146 26.40 -42.37 30.03
N LYS A 147 26.38 -42.01 28.74
CA LYS A 147 25.87 -42.90 27.66
C LYS A 147 26.87 -43.29 26.57
N GLU A 148 28.02 -42.64 26.45
CA GLU A 148 28.99 -42.90 25.37
C GLU A 148 30.33 -43.53 25.81
N LYS A 149 30.36 -44.32 26.89
CA LYS A 149 31.55 -45.14 27.22
C LYS A 149 31.75 -46.38 26.34
N GLY A 150 31.05 -46.50 25.21
CA GLY A 150 31.21 -47.62 24.29
C GLY A 150 30.97 -47.22 22.84
N LYS A 151 32.03 -47.25 22.04
CA LYS A 151 32.06 -47.07 20.56
C LYS A 151 32.14 -45.62 20.07
N ASN A 152 33.34 -45.06 20.07
CA ASN A 152 34.04 -44.66 18.82
C ASN A 152 35.27 -43.79 19.16
N LYS A 153 36.43 -44.45 19.29
CA LYS A 153 37.73 -43.79 19.37
C LYS A 153 38.21 -43.43 17.96
N THR A 154 37.56 -42.47 17.31
CA THR A 154 38.09 -41.85 16.08
C THR A 154 38.94 -40.66 16.47
N ARG A 155 40.27 -40.86 16.40
CA ARG A 155 41.37 -39.89 16.38
C ARG A 155 40.99 -38.45 16.73
N SER A 156 41.32 -38.05 17.96
CA SER A 156 41.38 -36.65 18.38
C SER A 156 42.33 -35.88 17.45
N LEU A 157 41.77 -35.22 16.42
CA LEU A 157 42.48 -34.20 15.64
C LEU A 157 43.01 -33.16 16.63
N THR A 158 44.32 -32.92 16.59
CA THR A 158 44.98 -31.94 17.46
C THR A 158 44.36 -30.55 17.24
N GLU A 159 44.39 -29.72 18.28
CA GLU A 159 43.77 -28.39 18.28
C GLU A 159 44.22 -27.54 17.09
N GLU A 160 45.50 -27.65 16.71
CA GLU A 160 46.05 -27.01 15.51
C GLU A 160 45.39 -27.41 14.18
N GLU A 161 44.97 -28.68 14.04
CA GLU A 161 44.32 -29.15 12.80
C GLU A 161 42.89 -28.64 12.68
N ARG A 162 42.22 -28.42 13.82
CA ARG A 162 40.90 -27.77 13.87
C ARG A 162 41.02 -26.30 13.50
N GLU A 163 41.98 -25.58 14.06
CA GLU A 163 42.24 -24.18 13.70
C GLU A 163 42.59 -24.00 12.22
N LYS A 164 43.39 -24.89 11.64
CA LYS A 164 43.72 -24.87 10.21
C LYS A 164 42.48 -25.11 9.34
N LYS A 165 41.55 -25.96 9.76
CA LYS A 165 40.28 -26.20 9.06
C LYS A 165 39.35 -25.00 9.18
N ASP A 166 39.21 -24.43 10.37
CA ASP A 166 38.40 -23.24 10.62
C ASP A 166 38.92 -22.02 9.86
N ARG A 167 40.25 -21.84 9.81
CA ARG A 167 40.86 -20.78 9.00
C ARG A 167 40.59 -20.97 7.52
N LYS A 168 40.66 -22.19 6.99
CA LYS A 168 40.30 -22.50 5.59
C LYS A 168 38.81 -22.25 5.32
N LEU A 169 37.94 -22.56 6.28
CA LEU A 169 36.51 -22.34 6.18
C LEU A 169 36.19 -20.85 6.18
N LYS A 170 36.76 -20.06 7.11
CA LYS A 170 36.68 -18.59 7.12
C LYS A 170 37.20 -17.98 5.82
N ASP A 171 38.32 -18.50 5.30
CA ASP A 171 38.91 -18.04 4.04
C ASP A 171 38.04 -18.35 2.81
N SER A 172 37.22 -19.41 2.87
CA SER A 172 36.27 -19.75 1.81
C SER A 172 34.98 -18.94 1.87
N LEU A 173 34.59 -18.49 3.07
CA LEU A 173 33.40 -17.71 3.33
C LEU A 173 33.64 -16.19 3.27
N ASP A 174 34.88 -15.76 3.03
CA ASP A 174 35.23 -14.35 2.85
C ASP A 174 34.92 -13.89 1.42
N PRO A 175 33.92 -13.01 1.22
CA PRO A 175 33.52 -12.54 -0.11
C PRO A 175 34.65 -11.78 -0.83
N LEU A 176 35.59 -11.16 -0.10
CA LEU A 176 36.72 -10.46 -0.72
C LEU A 176 37.69 -11.45 -1.38
N LYS A 177 37.87 -12.65 -0.83
CA LYS A 177 38.69 -13.70 -1.43
C LYS A 177 38.02 -14.29 -2.67
N GLU A 178 36.70 -14.40 -2.65
CA GLU A 178 35.92 -14.82 -3.81
C GLU A 178 35.99 -13.78 -4.96
N MET A 179 35.82 -12.50 -4.65
CA MET A 179 35.97 -11.41 -5.63
C MET A 179 37.39 -11.37 -6.23
N LYS A 180 38.43 -11.55 -5.43
CA LYS A 180 39.83 -11.63 -5.91
C LYS A 180 40.05 -12.82 -6.86
N LYS A 181 39.47 -13.98 -6.57
CA LYS A 181 39.51 -15.15 -7.46
C LYS A 181 38.79 -14.88 -8.79
N ALA A 182 37.61 -14.26 -8.73
CA ALA A 182 36.83 -13.92 -9.92
C ALA A 182 37.56 -12.90 -10.83
N LEU A 183 38.19 -11.88 -10.23
CA LEU A 183 39.01 -10.91 -10.96
C LEU A 183 40.23 -11.56 -11.63
N ALA A 184 40.93 -12.46 -10.94
CA ALA A 184 42.06 -13.19 -11.52
C ALA A 184 41.66 -14.07 -12.72
N VAL A 185 40.44 -14.62 -12.73
CA VAL A 185 39.90 -15.37 -13.88
C VAL A 185 39.53 -14.43 -15.04
N LYS A 186 38.96 -13.25 -14.72
CA LYS A 186 38.63 -12.22 -15.71
C LYS A 186 39.89 -11.71 -16.43
N ASP A 187 40.97 -11.43 -15.71
CA ASP A 187 42.25 -10.99 -16.28
C ASP A 187 42.86 -12.05 -17.23
N ARG A 188 42.74 -13.34 -16.88
CA ARG A 188 43.18 -14.45 -17.74
C ARG A 188 42.32 -14.56 -19.01
N LYS A 189 41.01 -14.34 -18.88
CA LYS A 189 40.06 -14.40 -20.00
C LYS A 189 40.24 -13.19 -20.94
N GLU A 190 40.43 -11.99 -20.42
CA GLU A 190 40.74 -10.79 -21.20
C GLU A 190 42.05 -10.92 -21.99
N LYS A 191 43.11 -11.46 -21.38
CA LYS A 191 44.37 -11.77 -22.10
C LYS A 191 44.16 -12.77 -23.24
N LYS A 192 43.24 -13.73 -23.10
CA LYS A 192 42.89 -14.71 -24.14
C LYS A 192 42.02 -14.09 -25.26
N HIS A 193 41.10 -13.18 -24.93
CA HIS A 193 40.28 -12.45 -25.92
C HIS A 193 41.09 -11.41 -26.69
N LYS A 194 42.04 -10.71 -26.06
CA LYS A 194 42.92 -9.72 -26.73
C LYS A 194 43.85 -10.36 -27.77
N LYS A 195 44.23 -11.62 -27.58
CA LYS A 195 44.97 -12.42 -28.59
C LYS A 195 44.09 -12.87 -29.76
N LYS A 196 42.77 -12.97 -29.56
CA LYS A 196 41.79 -13.35 -30.59
C LYS A 196 41.27 -12.13 -31.37
N GLU A 197 41.03 -11.00 -30.72
CA GLU A 197 40.59 -9.75 -31.38
C GLU A 197 41.64 -9.13 -32.31
N LYS A 198 42.93 -9.32 -32.06
CA LYS A 198 43.97 -8.88 -33.02
C LYS A 198 43.90 -9.62 -34.37
N LYS A 199 43.15 -10.73 -34.47
CA LYS A 199 42.94 -11.50 -35.70
C LYS A 199 41.70 -11.07 -36.48
N ASP A 200 40.70 -10.47 -35.83
CA ASP A 200 39.40 -10.10 -36.43
C ASP A 200 39.21 -8.58 -36.65
N ARG A 201 40.27 -7.78 -36.50
CA ARG A 201 40.22 -6.30 -36.64
C ARG A 201 40.29 -5.78 -38.09
N GLY A 202 39.84 -6.57 -39.05
CA GLY A 202 39.49 -6.11 -40.39
C GLY A 202 37.97 -6.05 -40.50
N GLU A 203 37.42 -4.86 -40.69
CA GLU A 203 35.98 -4.59 -40.93
C GLU A 203 35.02 -4.72 -39.73
N LYS A 204 34.74 -3.58 -39.06
CA LYS A 204 33.42 -2.92 -39.13
C LYS A 204 33.35 -1.67 -38.26
N ARG A 205 32.61 -0.72 -38.81
CA ARG A 205 32.53 0.71 -38.51
C ARG A 205 31.55 1.02 -37.37
N SER A 206 31.87 2.08 -36.62
CA SER A 206 31.00 3.01 -35.88
C SER A 206 29.71 2.47 -35.24
N GLY A 207 29.78 2.19 -33.93
CA GLY A 207 28.61 1.91 -33.09
C GLY A 207 27.91 3.18 -32.61
N GLU A 208 26.69 3.40 -33.07
CA GLU A 208 25.68 4.12 -32.27
C GLU A 208 25.32 3.23 -31.07
N SER A 209 25.21 3.84 -29.90
CA SER A 209 25.25 3.12 -28.64
C SER A 209 24.03 2.19 -28.47
N SER A 210 24.25 0.93 -28.10
CA SER A 210 23.19 -0.07 -27.88
C SER A 210 22.10 0.40 -26.91
N VAL A 211 22.41 1.39 -26.06
CA VAL A 211 21.49 1.96 -25.07
C VAL A 211 20.49 2.93 -25.71
N GLU A 212 20.90 3.72 -26.71
CA GLU A 212 20.00 4.65 -27.41
C GLU A 212 18.93 3.90 -28.19
N ARG A 213 19.27 2.74 -28.77
CA ARG A 213 18.29 1.86 -29.41
C ARG A 213 17.22 1.37 -28.43
N LEU A 214 17.62 0.95 -27.23
CA LEU A 214 16.68 0.52 -26.18
C LEU A 214 15.80 1.68 -25.67
N ARG A 215 16.33 2.90 -25.61
CA ARG A 215 15.54 4.10 -25.27
C ARG A 215 14.52 4.45 -26.36
N ALA A 216 14.92 4.39 -27.62
CA ALA A 216 14.02 4.62 -28.75
C ALA A 216 12.89 3.57 -28.79
N GLU A 217 13.23 2.30 -28.57
CA GLU A 217 12.25 1.23 -28.50
C GLU A 217 11.28 1.41 -27.32
N ARG A 218 11.78 1.82 -26.14
CA ARG A 218 10.93 2.15 -24.98
C ARG A 218 9.95 3.28 -25.30
N LEU A 219 10.42 4.38 -25.89
CA LEU A 219 9.58 5.52 -26.25
C LEU A 219 8.49 5.14 -27.26
N GLN A 220 8.80 4.25 -28.21
CA GLN A 220 7.82 3.75 -29.18
C GLN A 220 6.71 2.95 -28.48
N ARG A 221 7.05 2.02 -27.58
CA ARG A 221 6.05 1.26 -26.81
C ARG A 221 5.18 2.15 -25.94
N GLU A 222 5.77 3.10 -25.23
CA GLU A 222 5.01 4.05 -24.40
C GLU A 222 4.05 4.91 -25.23
N ALA A 223 4.46 5.31 -26.45
CA ALA A 223 3.61 6.08 -27.35
C ALA A 223 2.43 5.24 -27.90
N GLU A 224 2.66 3.97 -28.23
CA GLU A 224 1.60 3.05 -28.67
C GLU A 224 0.58 2.77 -27.57
N GLU A 225 1.05 2.54 -26.34
CA GLU A 225 0.18 2.34 -25.18
C GLU A 225 -0.64 3.61 -24.87
N LYS A 226 -0.03 4.79 -24.91
CA LYS A 226 -0.74 6.07 -24.76
C LYS A 226 -1.81 6.28 -25.83
N LYS A 227 -1.53 5.94 -27.09
CA LYS A 227 -2.54 6.01 -28.16
C LYS A 227 -3.70 5.04 -27.90
N ARG A 228 -3.40 3.84 -27.40
CA ARG A 228 -4.43 2.84 -27.07
C ARG A 228 -5.30 3.28 -25.89
N THR A 229 -4.71 3.85 -24.84
CA THR A 229 -5.47 4.39 -23.71
C THR A 229 -6.30 5.60 -24.10
N GLN A 230 -5.75 6.48 -24.92
CA GLN A 230 -6.47 7.62 -25.47
C GLN A 230 -7.67 7.19 -26.33
N ALA A 231 -7.50 6.21 -27.22
CA ALA A 231 -8.59 5.68 -28.02
C ALA A 231 -9.73 5.07 -27.17
N LEU A 232 -9.41 4.41 -26.06
CA LEU A 232 -10.42 3.92 -25.11
C LEU A 232 -11.12 5.05 -24.36
N LEU A 233 -10.37 6.10 -23.99
CA LEU A 233 -10.91 7.30 -23.37
C LEU A 233 -11.85 8.05 -24.32
N ASP A 234 -11.50 8.16 -25.60
CA ASP A 234 -12.33 8.81 -26.62
C ASP A 234 -13.59 8.01 -26.93
N GLN A 235 -13.50 6.67 -26.95
CA GLN A 235 -14.67 5.79 -27.03
C GLN A 235 -15.60 5.96 -25.81
N ARG A 236 -15.03 6.16 -24.61
CA ARG A 236 -15.79 6.35 -23.37
C ARG A 236 -16.33 7.77 -23.22
N SER A 237 -15.64 8.78 -23.72
CA SER A 237 -16.05 10.18 -23.61
C SER A 237 -17.10 10.58 -24.64
N GLY A 238 -17.43 9.69 -25.60
CA GLY A 238 -18.50 9.93 -26.57
C GLY A 238 -18.17 11.08 -27.54
N GLY A 239 -16.89 11.21 -27.91
CA GLY A 239 -16.45 12.22 -28.86
C GLY A 239 -17.02 11.97 -30.26
N GLY A 240 -18.11 12.65 -30.62
CA GLY A 240 -18.47 12.91 -32.01
C GLY A 240 -19.68 12.18 -32.59
N LYS A 241 -20.53 11.52 -31.79
CA LYS A 241 -21.89 11.22 -32.24
C LYS A 241 -22.81 12.30 -31.70
N GLN A 242 -23.44 13.04 -32.60
CA GLN A 242 -24.62 13.84 -32.29
C GLN A 242 -25.49 13.02 -31.34
N LYS A 243 -25.96 13.61 -30.23
CA LYS A 243 -26.99 13.01 -29.39
C LYS A 243 -28.18 12.68 -30.29
N GLU A 244 -28.23 11.46 -30.82
CA GLU A 244 -29.47 10.86 -31.25
C GLU A 244 -30.33 10.88 -30.00
N GLN A 245 -31.47 11.58 -30.09
CA GLN A 245 -32.49 11.60 -29.06
C GLN A 245 -32.67 10.16 -28.58
N GLU A 246 -32.44 9.91 -27.28
CA GLU A 246 -32.77 8.64 -26.67
C GLU A 246 -34.25 8.36 -26.95
N ARG A 247 -34.51 7.51 -27.95
CA ARG A 247 -35.83 6.92 -28.11
C ARG A 247 -36.00 6.01 -26.90
N GLU A 248 -36.83 6.42 -25.95
CA GLU A 248 -37.28 5.55 -24.88
C GLU A 248 -37.86 4.28 -25.50
N MET A 249 -37.06 3.21 -25.55
CA MET A 249 -37.54 1.89 -25.93
C MET A 249 -38.45 1.41 -24.81
N GLY A 250 -39.77 1.42 -25.06
CA GLY A 250 -40.76 0.88 -24.13
C GLY A 250 -40.47 -0.59 -23.81
N ASP A 251 -40.95 -1.08 -22.67
CA ASP A 251 -40.62 -2.44 -22.18
C ASP A 251 -40.95 -3.58 -23.16
N ARG A 252 -41.82 -3.34 -24.15
CA ARG A 252 -42.12 -4.29 -25.23
C ARG A 252 -41.05 -4.38 -26.32
N ASP A 253 -40.25 -3.34 -26.51
CA ASP A 253 -39.17 -3.29 -27.51
C ASP A 253 -37.80 -3.67 -26.94
N ARG A 254 -37.70 -3.82 -25.60
CA ARG A 254 -36.47 -4.23 -24.93
C ARG A 254 -36.24 -5.74 -25.14
N PRO A 255 -35.08 -6.16 -25.68
CA PRO A 255 -34.79 -7.58 -25.83
C PRO A 255 -34.66 -8.25 -24.46
N TYR A 256 -35.22 -9.46 -24.34
CA TYR A 256 -35.16 -10.24 -23.11
C TYR A 256 -33.71 -10.67 -22.82
N ASN A 257 -33.21 -10.42 -21.61
CA ASN A 257 -31.84 -10.78 -21.22
C ASN A 257 -31.75 -12.28 -20.92
N SER A 258 -31.58 -13.11 -21.95
CA SER A 258 -31.42 -14.55 -21.77
C SER A 258 -29.94 -14.92 -21.56
N ALA A 259 -29.46 -14.82 -20.32
CA ALA A 259 -28.12 -15.29 -19.94
C ALA A 259 -27.93 -16.81 -20.23
N TYR A 260 -29.02 -17.57 -20.32
CA TYR A 260 -28.99 -19.02 -20.42
C TYR A 260 -29.37 -19.58 -21.81
N PHE A 261 -29.86 -18.74 -22.75
CA PHE A 261 -30.24 -19.17 -24.11
C PHE A 261 -29.96 -18.08 -25.17
N PRO A 262 -28.69 -17.79 -25.47
CA PRO A 262 -28.30 -16.67 -26.34
C PRO A 262 -28.82 -16.79 -27.79
N GLU A 263 -29.15 -18.00 -28.26
CA GLU A 263 -29.67 -18.23 -29.61
C GLU A 263 -31.11 -17.71 -29.79
N LEU A 264 -31.92 -17.72 -28.72
CA LEU A 264 -33.30 -17.23 -28.76
C LEU A 264 -33.36 -15.70 -28.72
N ALA A 265 -32.48 -15.04 -27.97
CA ALA A 265 -32.42 -13.59 -27.88
C ALA A 265 -31.99 -12.90 -29.19
N ARG A 266 -31.17 -13.56 -30.01
CA ARG A 266 -30.68 -12.98 -31.28
C ARG A 266 -31.67 -13.04 -32.43
N LYS A 267 -32.67 -13.93 -32.38
CA LYS A 267 -33.56 -14.21 -33.53
C LYS A 267 -34.75 -13.27 -33.71
N ARG A 268 -34.99 -12.32 -32.79
CA ARG A 268 -36.08 -11.33 -32.93
C ARG A 268 -35.56 -10.00 -33.49
N GLN A 269 -35.12 -10.02 -34.74
CA GLN A 269 -35.13 -8.83 -35.59
C GLN A 269 -36.28 -9.02 -36.58
N ARG A 270 -37.23 -8.09 -36.50
CA ARG A 270 -38.57 -8.15 -37.08
C ARG A 270 -38.55 -8.55 -38.56
N ARG A 271 -39.20 -9.66 -38.88
CA ARG A 271 -39.53 -10.06 -40.26
C ARG A 271 -41.03 -9.83 -40.51
N ASP A 272 -41.52 -8.66 -40.09
CA ASP A 272 -42.93 -8.27 -40.22
C ASP A 272 -43.01 -6.79 -40.59
N ARG A 273 -42.61 -6.46 -41.82
CA ARG A 273 -42.92 -5.15 -42.42
C ARG A 273 -43.16 -5.18 -43.93
N ASP A 274 -43.51 -6.33 -44.51
CA ASP A 274 -43.79 -6.42 -45.95
C ASP A 274 -45.02 -7.30 -46.30
N GLN A 275 -45.96 -7.52 -45.37
CA GLN A 275 -47.08 -8.45 -45.63
C GLN A 275 -48.50 -7.86 -45.64
N TYR A 276 -48.64 -6.54 -45.78
CA TYR A 276 -49.94 -5.93 -46.08
C TYR A 276 -49.80 -4.83 -47.13
N GLY A 277 -49.65 -5.27 -48.38
CA GLY A 277 -50.01 -4.51 -49.57
C GLY A 277 -50.94 -5.38 -50.42
N PHE A 278 -52.23 -5.37 -50.09
CA PHE A 278 -53.27 -6.00 -50.89
C PHE A 278 -54.46 -5.03 -50.94
N TYR A 279 -54.97 -4.89 -52.16
CA TYR A 279 -55.95 -3.93 -52.70
C TYR A 279 -55.41 -2.55 -53.08
#